data_AF-A0A1H3NVS5-F1
#
_entry.id   AF-A0A1H3NVS5-F1
#
_cell.length_a   1.000
_cell.length_b   1.000
_cell.length_c   1.000
_cell.angle_alpha   90.00
_cell.angle_beta   90.00
_cell.angle_gamma   90.00
#
_symmetry.space_group_name_H-M   'P 1'
#
loop_
_entity.id
_entity.type
_entity.pdbx_description
1 polymer ?
#
loop_
_entity_poly.entity_id
_entity_poly.type
_entity_poly.pdbx_seq_one_letter_code
_entity_poly.pdbx_strand_id
1 'polypeptide(L)' 'MGEKDFDEKEVVKAVDSAVREMKRAAQELCLSTPGGRFHVRWDENGSATALG' A
#
# COMPACT_ATOMS: atom_id res chain seq x y z
N MET A 1 28.67 -22.94 -9.83
CA MET A 1 27.52 -22.28 -9.22
C MET A 1 27.26 -21.05 -10.07
N GLY A 2 26.33 -21.14 -11.02
CA GLY A 2 26.17 -20.11 -12.04
C GLY A 2 25.63 -18.83 -11.42
N GLU A 3 26.37 -17.74 -11.56
CA GLU A 3 25.83 -16.40 -11.36
C GLU A 3 24.68 -16.25 -12.34
N LYS A 4 23.47 -16.22 -11.79
CA LYS A 4 22.26 -15.95 -12.54
C LYS A 4 22.21 -14.44 -12.67
N ASP A 5 22.38 -13.92 -13.89
CA ASP A 5 22.26 -12.49 -14.16
C ASP A 5 20.96 -11.98 -13.52
N PHE A 6 21.12 -11.25 -12.42
CA PHE A 6 20.02 -10.68 -11.69
C PHE A 6 19.60 -9.43 -12.45
N ASP A 7 18.51 -9.51 -13.19
CA ASP A 7 17.96 -8.37 -13.91
C ASP A 7 17.36 -7.39 -12.88
N GLU A 8 18.23 -6.56 -12.32
CA GLU A 8 17.93 -5.54 -11.31
C GLU A 8 16.71 -4.69 -11.72
N LYS A 9 16.52 -4.48 -13.03
CA LYS A 9 15.38 -3.73 -13.57
C LYS A 9 14.05 -4.43 -13.33
N GLU A 10 13.98 -5.75 -13.42
CA GLU A 10 12.75 -6.50 -13.18
C GLU A 10 12.38 -6.50 -11.70
N VAL A 11 13.38 -6.56 -10.82
CA VAL A 11 13.15 -6.47 -9.36
C VAL A 11 12.69 -5.07 -8.97
N VAL A 12 13.31 -4.02 -9.52
CA VAL A 12 12.88 -2.64 -9.29
C VAL A 12 11.44 -2.41 -9.75
N LYS A 13 11.04 -2.94 -10.91
CA LYS A 13 9.65 -2.87 -11.39
C LYS A 13 8.68 -3.62 -10.47
N ALA A 14 9.07 -4.81 -10.00
CA ALA A 14 8.24 -5.60 -9.09
C ALA A 14 8.02 -4.89 -7.76
N VAL A 15 9.08 -4.27 -7.21
CA VAL A 15 9.00 -3.47 -5.97
C VAL A 15 8.12 -2.23 -6.17
N ASP A 16 8.31 -1.48 -7.26
CA ASP A 16 7.48 -0.30 -7.55
C ASP A 16 6.00 -0.68 -7.67
N SER A 17 5.69 -1.77 -8.36
CA SER A 17 4.33 -2.30 -8.46
C SER A 17 3.75 -2.68 -7.09
N ALA A 18 4.53 -3.37 -6.26
CA ALA A 18 4.10 -3.76 -4.92
C ALA A 18 3.82 -2.53 -4.03
N VAL A 19 4.68 -1.51 -4.08
CA VAL A 19 4.50 -0.26 -3.31
C VAL A 19 3.24 0.48 -3.76
N ARG A 20 2.94 0.52 -5.06
CA ARG A 20 1.72 1.17 -5.59
C ARG A 20 0.46 0.44 -5.14
N GLU A 21 0.45 -0.89 -5.18
CA GLU A 21 -0.68 -1.70 -4.69
C GLU A 21 -0.86 -1.53 -3.17
N MET A 22 0.23 -1.49 -2.40
CA MET A 22 0.17 -1.20 -0.96
C MET A 22 -0.38 0.21 -0.68
N LYS A 23 0.02 1.23 -1.45
CA LYS A 23 -0.50 2.60 -1.31
C LYS A 23 -1.98 2.67 -1.67
N ARG A 24 -2.45 1.86 -2.62
CA ARG A 24 -3.87 1.76 -2.98
C ARG A 24 -4.66 1.05 -1.88
N ALA A 25 -4.19 -0.10 -1.40
CA ALA A 25 -4.80 -0.82 -0.29
C ALA A 25 -4.85 0.03 0.99
N ALA A 26 -3.81 0.85 1.25
CA ALA A 26 -3.78 1.77 2.37
C ALA A 26 -4.89 2.84 2.30
N GLN A 27 -5.23 3.32 1.10
CA GLN A 27 -6.30 4.31 0.90
C GLN A 27 -7.71 3.75 1.15
N GLU A 28 -7.90 2.43 1.12
CA GLU A 28 -9.19 1.73 1.27
C GLU A 28 -9.35 1.08 2.66
N LEU A 29 -8.51 1.42 3.64
CA LEU A 29 -8.53 0.77 4.96
C LEU A 29 -9.78 1.11 5.78
N CYS A 30 -10.40 0.09 6.36
CA CYS A 30 -11.38 0.22 7.45
C CYS A 30 -10.66 0.29 8.80
N LEU A 31 -11.03 1.23 9.66
CA LEU A 31 -10.62 1.23 11.07
C LEU A 31 -11.70 0.58 11.93
N SER A 32 -11.33 -0.45 12.68
CA SER A 32 -12.17 -1.03 13.74
C SER A 32 -11.88 -0.30 15.05
N THR A 33 -12.89 0.35 15.61
CA THR A 33 -12.86 0.95 16.94
C THR A 33 -13.90 0.25 17.83
N PRO A 34 -13.87 0.44 19.16
CA PRO A 34 -14.92 -0.08 20.04
C PRO A 34 -16.33 0.39 19.66
N GLY A 35 -16.46 1.54 18.98
CA GLY A 35 -17.72 2.09 18.50
C GLY A 35 -18.19 1.57 17.14
N GLY A 36 -17.41 0.73 16.44
CA GLY A 36 -17.78 0.17 15.15
C GLY A 36 -16.63 0.13 14.14
N ARG A 37 -16.97 -0.14 12.88
CA ARG A 37 -16.03 -0.07 11.75
C ARG A 37 -16.31 1.16 10.91
N PHE A 38 -15.25 1.88 10.58
CA PHE A 38 -15.31 3.12 9.81
C PHE A 38 -14.44 2.97 8.56
N HIS A 39 -15.00 3.30 7.39
CA HIS A 39 -14.15 3.52 6.22
C HIS A 39 -13.38 4.83 6.41
N VAL A 40 -12.09 4.80 6.16
CA VAL A 40 -11.27 6.01 6.15
C VAL A 40 -10.51 6.11 4.85
N ARG A 41 -10.39 7.33 4.34
CA ARG A 41 -9.47 7.66 3.25
C ARG A 41 -8.22 8.29 3.84
N TRP A 42 -7.07 7.74 3.48
CA TRP A 42 -5.77 8.33 3.80
C TRP A 42 -5.32 9.27 2.68
N ASP A 43 -4.85 10.46 3.04
CA ASP A 43 -4.19 11.37 2.10
C ASP A 43 -2.67 11.16 2.06
N GLU A 44 -2.01 11.83 1.12
CA GLU A 44 -0.57 11.70 0.90
C GLU A 44 0.28 12.33 2.02
N ASN A 45 -0.33 13.16 2.87
CA ASN A 45 0.32 13.77 4.02
C ASN A 45 0.17 12.91 5.29
N GLY A 46 -0.47 11.74 5.18
CA GLY A 46 -0.70 10.82 6.29
C GLY A 46 -1.90 11.18 7.16
N SER A 47 -2.79 12.08 6.71
CA SER A 47 -4.06 12.35 7.41
C SER A 47 -5.11 11.31 7.03
N ALA A 48 -5.99 10.96 7.97
CA ALA A 48 -7.12 10.07 7.74
C ALA A 48 -8.45 10.84 7.86
N THR A 49 -9.29 10.74 6.83
CA THR A 49 -10.65 11.30 6.84
C THR A 49 -11.67 10.18 6.89
N ALA A 50 -12.59 10.22 7.85
CA ALA A 50 -13.70 9.28 7.92
C ALA A 50 -14.65 9.48 6.74
N LEU A 51 -14.95 8.39 6.05
CA LEU A 51 -15.97 8.31 5.02
C LEU A 51 -17.22 7.73 5.68
N GLY A 52 -18.23 8.58 5.86
CA GLY A 52 -19.50 8.25 6.52
C GLY A 52 -20.31 7.18 5.80
#